data_AF-A0A6N9VE83-F1
#
_entry.id   AF-A0A6N9VE83-F1
#
_cell.length_a   1.000
_cell.length_b   1.000
_cell.length_c   1.000
_cell.angle_alpha   90.00
_cell.angle_beta   90.00
_cell.angle_gamma   90.00
#
_symmetry.space_group_name_H-M   'P 1'
#
loop_
_entity.id
_entity.type
_entity.pdbx_description
1 polymer ?
#
loop_
_entity_poly.entity_id
_entity_poly.type
_entity_poly.pdbx_seq_one_letter_code
_entity_poly.pdbx_strand_id
1 'polypeptide(L)'
;IRLATSDAADFSGLSPEPLTISDVVQEAVLKVAEEGVEAAAVTVVAMRAAGAARPPQRVLNLAFDRPFGIVVLPADSDVPLFTAWQADTPADRA
;
A
#
# COMPACT_ATOMS: atom_id res chain seq x y z
N ILE A 1 -22.43 6.83 -4.46
CA ILE A 1 -22.38 7.61 -3.20
C ILE A 1 -23.40 8.76 -3.18
N ARG A 2 -23.50 9.62 -4.20
CA ARG A 2 -24.40 10.81 -4.17
C ARG A 2 -25.85 10.55 -3.73
N LEU A 3 -26.47 9.45 -4.16
CA LEU A 3 -27.83 9.09 -3.73
C LEU A 3 -27.88 8.78 -2.23
N ALA A 4 -26.95 7.96 -1.75
CA ALA A 4 -26.86 7.52 -0.36
C ALA A 4 -26.64 8.68 0.63
N THR A 5 -26.09 9.81 0.19
CA THR A 5 -25.83 11.02 1.00
C THR A 5 -26.83 12.14 0.72
N SER A 6 -28.00 11.82 0.16
CA SER A 6 -29.03 12.80 -0.20
C SER A 6 -30.40 12.32 0.28
N ASP A 7 -31.38 13.22 0.31
CA ASP A 7 -32.77 12.88 0.67
C ASP A 7 -33.42 11.85 -0.28
N ALA A 8 -32.78 11.56 -1.43
CA ALA A 8 -33.20 10.51 -2.37
C ALA A 8 -32.60 9.13 -2.06
N ALA A 9 -31.92 8.95 -0.91
CA ALA A 9 -31.39 7.66 -0.50
C ALA A 9 -32.52 6.66 -0.22
N ASP A 10 -32.39 5.45 -0.77
CA ASP A 10 -33.27 4.33 -0.42
C ASP A 10 -32.52 3.34 0.48
N PHE A 11 -32.77 3.48 1.79
CA PHE A 11 -32.32 2.55 2.83
C PHE A 11 -33.51 1.83 3.49
N SER A 12 -34.62 1.64 2.76
CA SER A 12 -35.81 0.93 3.26
C SER A 12 -35.51 -0.51 3.72
N GLY A 13 -34.44 -1.11 3.22
CA GLY A 13 -33.93 -2.41 3.69
C GLY A 13 -33.24 -2.39 5.07
N LEU A 14 -32.92 -1.20 5.61
CA LEU A 14 -32.31 -1.02 6.93
C LEU A 14 -33.31 -0.48 7.96
N SER A 15 -34.19 0.43 7.55
CA SER A 15 -35.18 1.07 8.42
C SER A 15 -36.45 1.44 7.65
N PRO A 16 -37.64 1.39 8.28
CA PRO A 16 -38.87 1.93 7.69
C PRO A 16 -38.90 3.46 7.66
N GLU A 17 -38.03 4.14 8.42
CA GLU A 17 -37.88 5.59 8.38
C GLU A 17 -36.85 6.01 7.32
N PRO A 18 -37.01 7.18 6.66
CA PRO A 18 -36.02 7.69 5.73
C PRO A 18 -34.65 7.89 6.40
N LEU A 19 -33.61 7.27 5.85
CA LEU A 19 -32.22 7.41 6.32
C LEU A 19 -31.35 7.98 5.21
N THR A 20 -30.24 8.62 5.60
CA THR A 20 -29.19 9.08 4.70
C THR A 20 -27.83 8.92 5.38
N ILE A 21 -26.76 8.74 4.61
CA ILE A 21 -25.39 8.80 5.12
C ILE A 21 -25.03 10.27 5.33
N SER A 22 -24.77 10.66 6.57
CA SER A 22 -24.28 12.00 6.90
C SER A 22 -22.80 12.16 6.58
N ASP A 23 -21.98 11.21 7.05
CA ASP A 23 -20.53 11.24 6.91
C ASP A 23 -19.97 9.85 6.64
N VAL A 24 -18.85 9.82 5.92
CA VAL A 24 -18.02 8.63 5.74
C VAL A 24 -16.60 9.01 6.13
N VAL A 25 -16.10 8.44 7.22
CA VAL A 25 -14.77 8.75 7.76
C VAL A 25 -13.86 7.54 7.55
N GLN A 26 -12.69 7.78 6.96
CA GLN A 26 -11.66 6.76 6.77
C GLN A 26 -10.31 7.32 7.20
N GLU A 27 -9.60 6.56 8.03
CA GLU A 27 -8.21 6.82 8.41
C GLU A 27 -7.35 5.66 7.90
N ALA A 28 -6.21 5.98 7.28
CA ALA A 28 -5.26 5.00 6.78
C ALA A 28 -3.83 5.48 7.06
N VAL A 29 -3.02 4.62 7.67
CA VAL A 29 -1.62 4.91 7.99
C VAL A 29 -0.76 3.86 7.30
N LEU A 30 0.22 4.32 6.52
CA LEU A 30 1.20 3.46 5.85
C LEU A 30 2.61 3.91 6.26
N LYS A 31 3.39 2.97 6.78
CA LYS A 31 4.80 3.17 7.11
C LYS A 31 5.63 2.14 6.35
N VAL A 32 6.61 2.62 5.58
CA VAL A 32 7.60 1.79 4.90
C VAL A 32 8.92 1.96 5.63
N ALA A 33 9.56 0.86 6.03
CA ALA A 33 10.85 0.83 6.71
C ALA A 33 11.74 -0.28 6.13
N GLU A 34 13.01 -0.33 6.54
CA GLU A 34 14.00 -1.28 6.02
C GLU A 34 13.64 -2.73 6.30
N GLU A 35 12.99 -2.99 7.44
CA GLU A 35 12.52 -4.33 7.80
C GLU A 35 11.34 -4.75 6.90
N GLY A 36 10.60 -3.79 6.35
CA GLY A 36 9.41 -3.97 5.52
C GLY A 36 8.35 -2.91 5.82
N VAL A 37 7.10 -3.17 5.42
CA VAL A 37 5.92 -2.39 5.85
C VAL A 37 5.52 -2.80 7.28
N GLU A 38 6.52 -2.83 8.17
CA GLU A 38 6.63 -3.74 9.33
C GLU A 38 7.02 -5.19 8.91
N ALA A 39 8.34 -5.37 8.72
CA ALA A 39 9.13 -6.59 8.91
C ALA A 39 8.82 -7.89 8.13
N ALA A 40 8.95 -7.93 6.80
CA ALA A 40 9.10 -9.20 6.07
C ALA A 40 9.72 -9.06 4.67
N ALA A 41 11.06 -9.06 4.58
CA ALA A 41 11.81 -9.80 3.55
C ALA A 41 13.33 -9.59 3.70
N VAL A 42 13.94 -10.21 4.71
CA VAL A 42 15.40 -10.35 4.75
C VAL A 42 15.79 -11.54 3.86
N THR A 43 16.22 -11.29 2.63
CA THR A 43 16.80 -12.34 1.78
C THR A 43 18.33 -12.28 1.88
N VAL A 44 18.90 -12.95 2.88
CA VAL A 44 20.36 -13.16 2.98
C VAL A 44 20.75 -14.34 2.09
N VAL A 45 21.41 -14.08 0.98
CA VAL A 45 22.07 -15.14 0.20
C VAL A 45 23.42 -15.43 0.83
N ALA A 46 23.47 -16.36 1.79
CA ALA A 46 24.73 -16.92 2.27
C ALA A 46 25.29 -17.87 1.19
N MET A 47 26.10 -17.36 0.27
CA MET A 47 26.85 -18.21 -0.66
C MET A 47 27.92 -18.99 0.12
N ARG A 48 27.70 -20.30 0.34
CA ARG A 48 28.78 -21.20 0.72
C ARG A 48 29.79 -21.25 -0.43
N ALA A 49 31.06 -21.04 -0.10
CA ALA A 49 32.17 -21.06 -1.05
C ALA A 49 32.28 -22.40 -1.76
N ALA A 50 31.66 -22.51 -2.94
CA ALA A 50 31.88 -23.60 -3.89
C ALA A 50 31.66 -23.04 -5.31
N GLY A 51 32.75 -22.57 -5.93
CA GLY A 51 32.78 -22.07 -7.30
C GLY A 51 32.37 -20.60 -7.43
N ALA A 52 33.12 -19.83 -8.23
CA ALA A 52 32.82 -18.44 -8.51
C ALA A 52 31.42 -18.32 -9.14
N ALA A 53 30.45 -17.86 -8.36
CA ALA A 53 29.14 -17.50 -8.88
C ALA A 53 29.34 -16.44 -9.96
N ARG A 54 28.79 -16.67 -11.15
CA ARG A 54 28.70 -15.67 -12.22
C ARG A 54 28.16 -14.38 -11.58
N PRO A 55 28.85 -13.24 -11.68
CA PRO A 55 28.32 -11.99 -11.16
C PRO A 55 26.92 -11.77 -11.76
N PRO A 56 25.93 -11.31 -10.97
CA PRO A 56 24.60 -11.02 -11.50
C PRO A 56 24.75 -10.13 -12.74
N GLN A 57 24.25 -10.59 -13.88
CA GLN A 57 24.58 -10.00 -15.18
C GLN A 57 23.95 -8.61 -15.39
N ARG A 58 23.15 -8.11 -14.44
CA ARG A 58 22.55 -6.78 -14.50
C ARG A 58 22.19 -6.28 -13.11
N VAL A 59 22.85 -5.21 -12.68
CA VAL A 59 22.44 -4.41 -11.52
C VAL A 59 21.51 -3.32 -12.05
N LEU A 60 20.30 -3.23 -11.50
CA LEU A 60 19.39 -2.12 -11.75
C LEU A 60 19.48 -1.16 -10.57
N ASN A 61 19.91 0.07 -10.82
CA ASN A 61 19.89 1.12 -9.81
C ASN A 61 18.47 1.71 -9.77
N LEU A 62 17.72 1.38 -8.72
CA LEU A 62 16.40 1.93 -8.46
C LEU A 62 16.49 2.92 -7.30
N ALA A 63 16.19 4.18 -7.56
CA ALA A 63 16.13 5.24 -6.57
C ALA A 63 14.71 5.81 -6.53
N PHE A 64 14.16 5.96 -5.33
CA PHE A 64 12.86 6.57 -5.06
C PHE A 64 13.04 8.03 -4.60
N ASP A 65 13.75 8.81 -5.41
CA ASP A 65 14.18 10.20 -5.16
C ASP A 65 13.30 11.24 -5.88
N ARG A 66 12.12 10.83 -6.32
CA ARG A 66 11.12 11.62 -7.05
C ARG A 66 9.73 11.02 -6.80
N PRO A 67 8.62 11.77 -7.02
CA PRO A 67 7.29 11.28 -6.71
C PRO A 67 6.99 9.88 -7.26
N PHE A 68 6.38 9.02 -6.43
CA PHE A 68 6.08 7.64 -6.78
C PHE A 68 4.80 7.13 -6.12
N GLY A 69 4.15 6.15 -6.76
CA GLY A 69 3.01 5.43 -6.21
C GLY A 69 3.42 4.22 -5.39
N ILE A 70 2.65 3.92 -4.35
CA ILE A 70 2.79 2.72 -3.52
C ILE A 70 1.47 1.96 -3.57
N VAL A 71 1.54 0.65 -3.83
CA VAL A 71 0.40 -0.26 -3.77
C VAL A 71 0.79 -1.44 -2.89
N VAL A 72 0.00 -1.71 -1.86
CA VAL A 72 0.15 -2.92 -1.03
C VAL A 72 -0.91 -3.92 -1.48
N LEU A 73 -0.46 -5.04 -2.04
CA LEU A 73 -1.30 -6.15 -2.47
C LEU A 73 -1.20 -7.30 -1.45
N PRO A 74 -2.28 -8.06 -1.24
CA PRO A 74 -2.20 -9.35 -0.58
C PRO A 74 -1.49 -10.36 -1.52
N ALA A 75 -0.97 -11.46 -0.98
CA ALA A 75 -0.19 -12.42 -1.76
C ALA A 75 -1.03 -13.27 -2.73
N ASP A 76 -2.34 -13.36 -2.50
CA ASP A 76 -3.27 -14.28 -3.15
C ASP A 76 -4.27 -13.57 -4.07
N SER A 77 -4.24 -12.24 -4.16
CA SER A 77 -5.14 -11.49 -5.05
C SER A 77 -4.57 -10.14 -5.49
N ASP A 78 -5.12 -9.62 -6.57
CA ASP A 78 -4.72 -8.33 -7.14
C ASP A 78 -5.54 -7.14 -6.60
N VAL A 79 -6.32 -7.33 -5.53
CA VAL A 79 -7.12 -6.26 -4.92
C VAL A 79 -6.23 -5.47 -3.95
N PRO A 80 -6.00 -4.15 -4.16
CA PRO A 80 -5.18 -3.36 -3.26
C PRO A 80 -5.73 -3.25 -1.85
N LEU A 81 -4.88 -3.51 -0.86
CA LEU A 81 -5.12 -3.19 0.55
C LEU A 81 -4.87 -1.70 0.81
N PHE A 82 -3.78 -1.17 0.24
CA PHE A 82 -3.43 0.24 0.31
C PHE A 82 -3.01 0.76 -1.05
N THR A 83 -3.39 2.00 -1.34
CA THR A 83 -2.83 2.79 -2.43
C THR A 83 -2.41 4.15 -1.87
N ALA A 84 -1.22 4.60 -2.22
CA ALA A 84 -0.67 5.87 -1.74
C ALA A 84 0.18 6.53 -2.81
N TRP A 85 0.36 7.83 -2.65
CA TRP A 85 1.24 8.64 -3.48
C TRP A 85 2.25 9.34 -2.57
N GLN A 86 3.53 9.01 -2.72
CA GLN A 86 4.62 9.69 -2.06
C GLN A 86 5.05 10.86 -2.95
N ALA A 87 4.65 12.07 -2.56
CA ALA A 87 4.88 13.27 -3.37
C ALA A 87 6.35 13.71 -3.37
N ASP A 88 7.05 13.56 -2.25
CA ASP A 88 8.42 14.03 -2.06
C ASP A 88 9.37 12.87 -1.70
N THR A 89 10.67 13.07 -1.86
CA THR A 89 11.66 12.10 -1.39
C THR A 89 11.47 11.86 0.12
N PRO A 90 11.31 10.60 0.57
CA PRO A 90 11.23 10.30 1.99
C PRO A 90 12.48 10.83 2.71
N ALA A 91 12.27 11.64 3.74
CA ALA A 91 13.37 12.10 4.58
C ALA A 91 13.92 10.92 5.39
N ASP A 92 15.24 10.80 5.44
CA ASP A 92 15.90 9.82 6.29
C ASP A 92 15.59 10.16 7.76
N ARG A 93 15.02 9.21 8.51
CA ARG A 93 14.78 9.42 9.94
C ARG A 93 16.10 9.11 10.66
N ALA A 94 16.78 10.17 11.08
CA ALA A 94 17.84 10.08 12.10
C ALA A 94 17.33 9.44 13.40
#